data_AF-A0AAV3ZPI2-F1
#
_entry.id   AF-A0AAV3ZPI2-F1
#
_cell.length_a   1.000
_cell.length_b   1.000
_cell.length_c   1.000
_cell.angle_alpha   90.00
_cell.angle_beta   90.00
_cell.angle_gamma   90.00
#
_symmetry.space_group_name_H-M   'P 1'
#
loop_
_entity.id
_entity.type
_entity.pdbx_description
1 polymer ?
#
loop_
_entity_poly.entity_id
_entity_poly.type
_entity_poly.pdbx_seq_one_letter_code
_entity_poly.pdbx_strand_id
1 'polypeptide(L)'
;TTQKTTRKYRTVAAVNKQNLAVGYDWPERGIDLIDLGGRVTRQIYEHITPLHMDITEDRHLVFSAENGTIARVQVDSGTLVFQTSGLSSL
;
A
#
# COMPACT_ATOMS: atom_id res chain seq x y z
N THR A 1 36.28 9.47 -4.24
CA THR A 1 35.18 10.14 -3.51
C THR A 1 33.91 9.37 -3.78
N THR A 2 33.37 8.65 -2.79
CA THR A 2 32.17 7.82 -3.00
C THR A 2 30.95 8.72 -3.00
N GLN A 3 30.33 8.91 -4.17
CA GLN A 3 29.09 9.67 -4.30
C GLN A 3 28.00 8.96 -3.46
N LYS A 4 27.56 9.59 -2.37
CA LYS A 4 26.34 9.18 -1.69
C LYS A 4 25.17 9.51 -2.61
N THR A 5 24.67 8.53 -3.34
CA THR A 5 23.40 8.65 -4.05
C THR A 5 22.30 8.76 -3.00
N THR A 6 21.69 9.94 -2.88
CA THR A 6 20.47 10.12 -2.08
C THR A 6 19.39 9.21 -2.68
N ARG A 7 19.06 8.12 -1.98
CA ARG A 7 17.96 7.25 -2.39
C ARG A 7 16.66 8.05 -2.28
N LYS A 8 15.92 8.14 -3.39
CA LYS A 8 14.59 8.75 -3.38
C LYS A 8 13.61 7.69 -2.90
N TYR A 9 12.91 7.98 -1.81
CA TYR A 9 11.83 7.13 -1.29
C TYR A 9 10.54 7.46 -2.01
N ARG A 10 9.73 6.44 -2.29
CA ARG A 10 8.39 6.59 -2.86
C ARG A 10 7.36 6.26 -1.80
N THR A 11 6.37 7.15 -1.70
CA THR A 11 5.19 6.94 -0.87
C THR A 11 3.95 7.16 -1.73
N VAL A 12 2.98 6.28 -1.60
CA VAL A 12 1.65 6.41 -2.21
C VAL A 12 0.60 6.34 -1.11
N ALA A 13 -0.39 7.22 -1.17
CA ALA A 13 -1.42 7.31 -0.15
C ALA A 13 -2.80 7.19 -0.78
N ALA A 14 -3.72 6.54 -0.07
CA ALA A 14 -5.13 6.46 -0.41
C ALA A 14 -5.95 6.82 0.83
N VAL A 15 -7.04 7.57 0.65
CA VAL A 15 -7.79 8.14 1.77
C VAL A 15 -9.29 8.10 1.49
N ASN A 16 -10.07 7.79 2.53
CA ASN A 16 -11.51 8.03 2.55
C ASN A 16 -11.88 8.83 3.80
N LYS A 17 -13.19 8.99 4.08
CA LYS A 17 -13.68 9.80 5.21
C LYS A 17 -13.22 9.31 6.60
N GLN A 18 -12.69 8.09 6.71
CA GLN A 18 -12.41 7.43 7.99
C GLN A 18 -11.00 6.85 8.08
N ASN A 19 -10.34 6.57 6.96
CA ASN A 19 -9.11 5.80 6.93
C ASN A 19 -8.13 6.45 5.96
N LEU A 20 -6.85 6.40 6.33
CA LEU A 20 -5.72 6.72 5.48
C LEU A 20 -4.88 5.45 5.33
N ALA A 21 -4.52 5.08 4.11
CA ALA A 21 -3.56 4.02 3.83
C ALA A 21 -2.31 4.64 3.22
N VAL A 22 -1.14 4.26 3.70
CA VAL A 22 0.16 4.78 3.22
C VAL A 22 1.06 3.61 2.86
N GLY A 23 1.42 3.53 1.60
CA GLY A 23 2.36 2.57 1.05
C GLY A 23 3.75 3.18 0.86
N TYR A 24 4.80 2.45 1.19
CA TYR A 24 6.19 2.95 1.14
C TYR A 24 7.20 1.87 0.69
N ASP A 25 8.32 2.31 0.10
CA ASP A 25 9.34 1.44 -0.53
C ASP A 25 10.64 1.25 0.30
N TRP A 26 10.73 1.89 1.48
CA TRP A 26 11.84 1.86 2.43
C TRP A 26 11.42 2.52 3.77
N PRO A 27 12.02 2.20 4.94
CA PRO A 27 13.04 1.17 5.22
C PRO A 27 12.52 -0.26 5.15
N GLU A 28 11.26 -0.44 5.48
CA GLU A 28 10.51 -1.67 5.28
C GLU A 28 9.52 -1.39 4.15
N ARG A 29 9.28 -2.34 3.26
CA ARG A 29 8.32 -2.15 2.17
C ARG A 29 6.96 -2.60 2.66
N GLY A 30 5.92 -1.83 2.45
CA GLY A 30 4.61 -2.24 2.91
C GLY A 30 3.53 -1.19 2.74
N ILE A 31 2.39 -1.50 3.35
CA ILE A 31 1.22 -0.62 3.42
C ILE A 31 0.74 -0.57 4.86
N ASP A 32 0.70 0.64 5.42
CA ASP A 32 0.10 0.92 6.72
C ASP A 32 -1.29 1.50 6.57
N LEU A 33 -2.19 1.10 7.46
CA LEU A 33 -3.43 1.80 7.75
C LEU A 33 -3.23 2.73 8.94
N ILE A 34 -3.72 3.94 8.76
CA ILE A 34 -3.61 5.04 9.68
C ILE A 34 -5.01 5.57 9.96
N ASP A 35 -5.35 5.72 11.24
CA ASP A 35 -6.59 6.36 11.64
C ASP A 35 -6.54 7.89 11.46
N LEU A 36 -7.67 8.56 11.66
CA LEU A 36 -7.74 10.03 11.59
C LEU A 36 -6.92 10.74 12.68
N GLY A 37 -6.46 10.01 13.71
CA GLY A 37 -5.56 10.51 14.75
C GLY A 37 -4.08 10.39 14.39
N GLY A 38 -3.75 9.88 13.19
CA GLY A 38 -2.37 9.69 12.73
C GLY A 38 -1.69 8.44 13.32
N ARG A 39 -2.44 7.54 13.97
CA ARG A 39 -1.89 6.31 14.53
C ARG A 39 -1.95 5.20 13.50
N VAL A 40 -0.84 4.47 13.34
CA VAL A 40 -0.84 3.21 12.58
C VAL A 40 -1.70 2.21 13.34
N THR A 41 -2.81 1.80 12.73
CA THR A 41 -3.71 0.80 13.30
C THR A 41 -3.33 -0.61 12.89
N ARG A 42 -2.71 -0.75 11.70
CA ARG A 42 -2.34 -2.04 11.13
C ARG A 42 -1.37 -1.90 9.97
N GLN A 43 -0.48 -2.86 9.81
CA GLN A 43 0.26 -3.09 8.57
C GLN A 43 -0.43 -4.21 7.78
N ILE A 44 -0.79 -3.97 6.51
CA ILE A 44 -1.56 -4.94 5.71
C ILE A 44 -0.65 -5.84 4.89
N TYR A 45 0.51 -5.35 4.46
CA TYR A 45 1.47 -6.11 3.67
C TYR A 45 2.89 -5.75 4.05
N GLU A 46 3.72 -6.77 4.17
CA GLU A 46 5.17 -6.67 4.28
C GLU A 46 5.80 -7.05 2.94
N HIS A 47 6.94 -6.42 2.63
CA HIS A 47 7.77 -6.69 1.45
C HIS A 47 7.16 -6.37 0.08
N ILE A 48 6.08 -5.57 0.01
CA ILE A 48 5.48 -5.12 -1.25
C ILE A 48 5.74 -3.63 -1.49
N THR A 49 6.07 -3.26 -2.73
CA THR A 49 6.15 -1.84 -3.14
C THR A 49 4.86 -1.47 -3.87
N PRO A 50 3.90 -0.79 -3.23
CA PRO A 50 2.70 -0.34 -3.91
C PRO A 50 3.01 0.79 -4.91
N LEU A 51 2.36 0.75 -6.06
CA LEU A 51 2.46 1.75 -7.14
C LEU A 51 1.21 2.61 -7.23
N HIS A 52 0.04 2.00 -7.07
CA HIS A 52 -1.25 2.67 -7.06
C HIS A 52 -2.08 2.13 -5.92
N MET A 53 -2.84 2.99 -5.25
CA MET A 53 -3.72 2.65 -4.14
C MET A 53 -4.99 3.48 -4.22
N ASP A 54 -6.12 2.88 -3.86
CA ASP A 54 -7.40 3.56 -3.67
C ASP A 54 -8.18 2.91 -2.53
N ILE A 55 -8.94 3.71 -1.78
CA ILE A 55 -9.84 3.20 -0.74
C ILE A 55 -11.28 3.42 -1.18
N THR A 56 -11.99 2.31 -1.38
CA THR A 56 -13.40 2.32 -1.78
C THR A 56 -14.31 2.75 -0.62
N GLU A 57 -15.53 3.19 -0.97
CA GLU A 57 -16.54 3.57 0.04
C GLU A 57 -16.94 2.41 0.95
N ASP A 58 -16.94 1.18 0.44
CA ASP A 58 -17.21 -0.05 1.20
C ASP A 58 -16.01 -0.56 2.02
N ARG A 59 -15.06 0.33 2.32
CA ARG A 59 -13.89 0.11 3.19
C ARG A 59 -12.97 -1.01 2.72
N HIS A 60 -12.72 -1.07 1.42
CA HIS A 60 -11.65 -1.89 0.88
C HIS A 60 -10.50 -1.02 0.38
N LEU A 61 -9.28 -1.48 0.63
CA LEU A 61 -8.10 -0.98 -0.03
C LEU A 61 -7.89 -1.80 -1.31
N VAL A 62 -7.86 -1.13 -2.45
CA VAL A 62 -7.42 -1.71 -3.72
C VAL A 62 -6.04 -1.16 -4.04
N PHE A 63 -5.11 -2.01 -4.42
CA PHE A 63 -3.77 -1.56 -4.79
C PHE A 63 -3.16 -2.40 -5.90
N SER A 64 -2.21 -1.80 -6.60
CA SER A 64 -1.27 -2.50 -7.47
C SER A 64 0.17 -2.27 -7.01
N ALA A 65 1.06 -3.22 -7.30
CA ALA A 65 2.44 -3.21 -6.83
C ALA A 65 3.45 -3.48 -7.94
N GLU A 66 4.73 -3.17 -7.67
CA GLU A 66 5.84 -3.33 -8.63
C GLU A 66 6.02 -4.75 -9.15
N ASN A 67 5.65 -5.76 -8.37
CA ASN A 67 5.70 -7.17 -8.77
C ASN A 67 4.49 -7.60 -9.64
N GLY A 68 3.64 -6.66 -10.08
CA GLY A 68 2.45 -6.94 -10.88
C GLY A 68 1.27 -7.51 -10.08
N THR A 69 1.35 -7.50 -8.75
CA THR A 69 0.20 -7.85 -7.90
C THR A 69 -0.87 -6.77 -8.01
N ILE A 70 -2.12 -7.20 -8.16
CA ILE A 70 -3.32 -6.38 -7.92
C ILE A 70 -4.11 -7.08 -6.82
N ALA A 71 -4.41 -6.36 -5.75
CA ALA A 71 -5.10 -6.93 -4.61
C ALA A 71 -6.17 -5.99 -4.08
N ARG A 72 -7.16 -6.60 -3.43
CA ARG A 72 -8.22 -5.94 -2.68
C ARG A 72 -8.24 -6.50 -1.26
N VAL A 73 -8.19 -5.63 -0.27
CA VAL A 73 -8.16 -6.00 1.15
C VAL A 73 -9.23 -5.25 1.90
N GLN A 74 -9.91 -5.90 2.83
CA GLN A 74 -10.80 -5.21 3.78
C GLN A 74 -9.96 -4.37 4.76
N VAL A 75 -10.26 -3.07 4.87
CA VAL A 75 -9.51 -2.14 5.73
C VAL A 75 -9.60 -2.51 7.22
N ASP A 76 -10.79 -2.88 7.71
CA ASP A 76 -11.01 -3.17 9.14
C ASP A 76 -10.28 -4.44 9.62
N SER A 77 -10.35 -5.50 8.83
CA SER A 77 -9.85 -6.81 9.22
C SER A 77 -8.47 -7.12 8.65
N GLY A 78 -7.96 -6.31 7.71
CA GLY A 78 -6.77 -6.62 6.92
C GLY A 78 -6.91 -7.90 6.09
N THR A 79 -8.13 -8.43 5.96
CA THR A 79 -8.37 -9.70 5.26
C THR A 79 -8.24 -9.47 3.76
N LEU A 80 -7.37 -10.26 3.13
CA LEU A 80 -7.27 -10.32 1.69
C LEU A 80 -8.58 -10.86 1.10
N VAL A 81 -9.27 -10.02 0.32
CA VAL A 81 -10.53 -10.37 -0.33
C VAL A 81 -10.28 -10.93 -1.72
N PHE A 82 -9.29 -10.37 -2.43
CA PHE A 82 -8.92 -10.81 -3.75
C PHE A 82 -7.45 -10.50 -4.01
N GLN A 83 -6.75 -11.40 -4.69
CA GLN A 83 -5.43 -11.16 -5.22
C GLN A 83 -5.29 -11.84 -6.58
N THR A 84 -4.76 -11.08 -7.54
CA THR A 84 -4.21 -11.63 -8.76
C THR A 84 -2.77 -11.18 -8.91
N SER A 85 -1.93 -12.05 -9.46
CA SER A 85 -0.57 -11.76 -9.83
C SER A 85 -0.41 -12.14 -11.29
N GLY A 86 0.16 -11.25 -12.11
CA GLY A 86 0.50 -11.61 -13.49
C GLY A 86 -0.51 -11.17 -14.55
N LEU A 87 -0.99 -9.92 -14.50
CA LEU A 87 -1.23 -9.21 -15.76
C LEU A 87 0.13 -8.92 -16.42
N SER A 88 0.80 -9.97 -16.89
CA SER A 88 1.87 -9.81 -17.88
C SER A 88 1.26 -9.12 -19.09
N SER A 89 1.94 -8.11 -19.62
CA SER A 89 1.54 -7.30 -20.78
C SER A 89 0.74 -8.11 -21.80
N LEU A 90 -0.51 -7.70 -22.05
CA LEU A 90 -1.24 -8.06 -23.28
C LEU A 90 -0.52 -7.49 -24.49
#